data_AF-A0A351FQH4-F1
#
_entry.id   AF-A0A351FQH4-F1
#
_cell.length_a   1.000
_cell.length_b   1.000
_cell.length_c   1.000
_cell.angle_alpha   90.00
_cell.angle_beta   90.00
_cell.angle_gamma   90.00
#
_symmetry.space_group_name_H-M   'P 1'
#
loop_
_entity.id
_entity.type
_entity.pdbx_description
1 polymer ?
#
loop_
_entity_poly.entity_id
_entity_poly.type
_entity_poly.pdbx_seq_one_letter_code
_entity_poly.pdbx_strand_id
1 'polypeptide(L)'
;AIDDPFFYSRLAGDNLHTGGVVDQLSIIRETVGYTPWYFNLLPSQDQQFDIAWAQFDDELGFKQPFGMSTAEYRHDFFNEMSYGWNGRGWPFQNSVVYKAYANFLRNYKATRGEISEADRQLLYDHMTQYVELHGRRRTIGEWYLPRTGGYRMPGGGDVVQSHPAMGKGFGDVQDYFHSTFPDMLIEDLIGFQASHQKRFTVHPLIPKDAWDFFYLGDLRYHDHEVEILWKKDWDATQDGDQSKLYVWVDGKRVAQSDDLTVPLVVQLP
;
A
#
# COMPACT_ATOMS: atom_id res chain seq x y z
N ALA A 1 -4.58 28.78 11.59
CA ALA A 1 -4.33 27.89 10.44
C ALA A 1 -3.73 26.61 11.00
N ILE A 2 -4.06 25.45 10.42
CA ILE A 2 -3.42 24.19 10.79
C ILE A 2 -2.03 24.21 10.15
N ASP A 3 -1.00 24.05 10.97
CA ASP A 3 0.40 23.94 10.54
C ASP A 3 0.80 22.46 10.42
N ASP A 4 -0.10 21.68 9.83
CA ASP A 4 0.09 20.26 9.53
C ASP A 4 -0.08 20.07 8.02
N PRO A 5 0.96 19.62 7.30
CA PRO A 5 0.92 19.42 5.86
C PRO A 5 0.15 18.16 5.41
N PHE A 6 -0.56 17.49 6.32
CA PHE A 6 -1.49 16.42 5.95
C PHE A 6 -2.69 16.93 5.14
N PHE A 7 -3.23 16.09 4.25
CA PHE A 7 -4.41 16.42 3.44
C PHE A 7 -5.70 16.13 4.22
N TYR A 8 -6.41 17.19 4.61
CA TYR A 8 -7.65 17.11 5.40
C TYR A 8 -8.90 17.22 4.53
N SER A 9 -9.91 16.43 4.87
CA SER A 9 -11.25 16.47 4.27
C SER A 9 -12.01 17.74 4.70
N ARG A 10 -12.82 18.30 3.80
CA ARG A 10 -13.82 19.32 4.14
C ARG A 10 -15.21 18.69 4.16
N LEU A 11 -15.96 18.96 5.21
CA LEU A 11 -17.35 18.56 5.33
C LEU A 11 -18.19 19.53 4.51
N ALA A 12 -18.66 19.05 3.36
CA ALA A 12 -19.61 19.78 2.53
C ALA A 12 -20.93 19.89 3.29
N GLY A 13 -21.30 21.10 3.69
CA GLY A 13 -22.68 21.39 4.06
C GLY A 13 -23.53 21.44 2.78
N ASP A 14 -24.82 21.11 2.86
CA ASP A 14 -25.76 21.49 1.80
C ASP A 14 -25.92 23.02 1.82
N ASN A 15 -24.94 23.70 1.21
CA ASN A 15 -24.72 25.13 1.32
C ASN A 15 -25.71 25.95 0.48
N LEU A 16 -26.64 25.30 -0.22
CA LEU A 16 -27.61 25.97 -1.08
C LEU A 16 -28.61 26.83 -0.28
N HIS A 17 -28.76 26.60 1.03
CA HIS A 17 -29.78 27.24 1.86
C HIS A 17 -29.27 27.92 3.14
N THR A 18 -27.97 27.94 3.42
CA THR A 18 -27.44 28.34 4.75
C THR A 18 -26.78 29.72 4.82
N GLY A 19 -26.84 30.55 3.77
CA GLY A 19 -26.56 32.00 3.90
C GLY A 19 -25.13 32.37 4.32
N GLY A 20 -24.11 31.65 3.81
CA GLY A 20 -22.70 31.99 4.04
C GLY A 20 -21.93 31.03 4.95
N VAL A 21 -22.43 29.82 5.18
CA VAL A 21 -21.68 28.77 5.88
C VAL A 21 -20.59 28.22 4.95
N VAL A 22 -19.34 28.25 5.41
CA VAL A 22 -18.18 27.70 4.71
C VAL A 22 -18.01 26.23 5.13
N ASP A 23 -17.62 25.36 4.19
CA ASP A 23 -17.30 23.96 4.47
C ASP A 23 -16.27 23.86 5.60
N GLN A 24 -16.67 23.16 6.66
CA GLN A 24 -15.84 22.99 7.84
C GLN A 24 -14.73 22.00 7.53
N LEU A 25 -13.52 22.32 7.98
CA LEU A 25 -12.39 21.41 7.89
C LEU A 25 -12.57 20.31 8.94
N SER A 26 -12.52 19.05 8.52
CA SER A 26 -12.50 17.92 9.43
C SER A 26 -11.11 17.85 10.07
N ILE A 27 -11.00 18.00 11.39
CA ILE A 27 -9.71 17.99 12.10
C ILE A 27 -9.34 16.55 12.48
N ILE A 28 -9.25 15.71 11.46
CA ILE A 28 -8.87 14.30 11.57
C ILE A 28 -8.09 13.89 10.32
N ARG A 29 -7.00 13.16 10.52
CA ARG A 29 -6.26 12.54 9.43
C ARG A 29 -6.95 11.24 9.05
N GLU A 30 -7.31 11.16 7.79
CA GLU A 30 -7.92 9.98 7.16
C GLU A 30 -6.99 9.51 6.04
N THR A 31 -6.94 8.21 5.80
CA THR A 31 -6.04 7.64 4.79
C THR A 31 -6.40 8.05 3.35
N VAL A 32 -7.59 8.61 3.12
CA VAL A 32 -7.94 9.29 1.85
C VAL A 32 -7.00 10.46 1.56
N GLY A 33 -6.36 11.04 2.59
CA GLY A 33 -5.32 12.04 2.43
C GLY A 33 -4.10 11.56 1.63
N TYR A 34 -3.90 10.24 1.45
CA TYR A 34 -2.84 9.68 0.61
C TYR A 34 -3.21 9.57 -0.88
N THR A 35 -4.48 9.75 -1.25
CA THR A 35 -4.95 9.63 -2.63
C THR A 35 -4.20 10.50 -3.65
N PRO A 36 -3.69 11.72 -3.33
CA PRO A 36 -2.88 12.49 -4.27
C PRO A 36 -1.65 11.75 -4.82
N TRP A 37 -0.98 10.92 -4.00
CA TRP A 37 0.15 10.11 -4.46
C TRP A 37 -0.27 8.94 -5.35
N TYR A 38 -1.48 8.41 -5.19
CA TYR A 38 -2.03 7.37 -6.08
C TYR A 38 -2.01 7.83 -7.55
N PHE A 39 -2.36 9.10 -7.79
CA PHE A 39 -2.43 9.69 -9.12
C PHE A 39 -1.21 10.51 -9.52
N ASN A 40 -0.14 10.49 -8.71
CA ASN A 40 1.07 11.29 -8.92
C ASN A 40 0.80 12.82 -9.04
N LEU A 41 -0.12 13.35 -8.23
CA LEU A 41 -0.57 14.75 -8.35
C LEU A 41 0.34 15.78 -7.70
N LEU A 42 1.19 15.37 -6.75
CA LEU A 42 2.05 16.30 -6.04
C LEU A 42 3.30 16.64 -6.86
N PRO A 43 3.90 17.83 -6.69
CA PRO A 43 5.16 18.16 -7.35
C PRO A 43 6.28 17.22 -6.87
N SER A 44 6.91 16.46 -7.77
CA SER A 44 7.87 15.42 -7.38
C SER A 44 9.07 15.92 -6.58
N GLN A 45 9.44 17.18 -6.74
CA GLN A 45 10.57 17.81 -6.05
C GLN A 45 10.20 18.43 -4.69
N ASP A 46 8.90 18.55 -4.37
CA ASP A 46 8.45 19.19 -3.14
C ASP A 46 8.34 18.17 -2.00
N GLN A 47 9.25 18.26 -1.03
CA GLN A 47 9.35 17.33 0.10
C GLN A 47 8.46 17.71 1.28
N GLN A 48 7.81 18.88 1.27
CA GLN A 48 7.04 19.33 2.44
C GLN A 48 5.87 18.39 2.78
N PHE A 49 5.34 17.68 1.78
CA PHE A 49 4.23 16.73 1.94
C PHE A 49 4.69 15.35 2.41
N ASP A 50 5.98 15.01 2.30
CA ASP A 50 6.50 13.68 2.64
C ASP A 50 6.24 13.30 4.10
N ILE A 51 6.20 14.30 5.01
CA ILE A 51 5.94 14.09 6.43
C ILE A 51 4.56 13.46 6.70
N ALA A 52 3.61 13.54 5.76
CA ALA A 52 2.35 12.82 5.86
C ALA A 52 2.57 11.30 6.03
N TRP A 53 3.57 10.74 5.32
CA TRP A 53 3.90 9.31 5.40
C TRP A 53 4.42 8.87 6.77
N ALA A 54 4.86 9.79 7.64
CA ALA A 54 5.17 9.46 9.03
C ALA A 54 3.92 8.90 9.76
N GLN A 55 2.72 9.28 9.34
CA GLN A 55 1.47 8.76 9.91
C GLN A 55 1.16 7.33 9.45
N PHE A 56 1.72 6.90 8.32
CA PHE A 56 1.55 5.54 7.81
C PHE A 56 2.29 4.51 8.67
N ASP A 57 3.45 4.87 9.23
CA ASP A 57 4.25 4.03 10.13
C ASP A 57 3.99 4.28 11.64
N ASP A 58 3.11 5.22 12.00
CA ASP A 58 2.81 5.55 13.40
C ASP A 58 1.64 4.71 13.93
N GLU A 59 1.82 4.03 15.07
CA GLU A 59 0.76 3.26 15.76
C GLU A 59 -0.38 4.15 16.30
N LEU A 60 -0.10 5.42 16.59
CA LEU A 60 -1.12 6.44 16.88
C LEU A 60 -1.71 7.05 15.61
N GLY A 61 -1.09 6.79 14.46
CA GLY A 61 -1.56 7.13 13.13
C GLY A 61 -2.35 5.98 12.53
N PHE A 62 -1.88 5.45 11.40
CA PHE A 62 -2.58 4.44 10.59
C PHE A 62 -2.01 3.03 10.71
N LYS A 63 -0.80 2.86 11.25
CA LYS A 63 -0.20 1.54 11.45
C LYS A 63 -0.93 0.81 12.57
N GLN A 64 -1.42 -0.39 12.29
CA GLN A 64 -2.18 -1.15 13.27
C GLN A 64 -1.69 -2.60 13.36
N PRO A 65 -1.94 -3.30 14.49
CA PRO A 65 -1.51 -4.69 14.67
C PRO A 65 -1.98 -5.64 13.56
N PHE A 66 -3.14 -5.38 12.96
CA PHE A 66 -3.72 -6.15 11.87
C PHE A 66 -3.98 -5.22 10.67
N GLY A 67 -2.94 -4.80 9.95
CA GLY A 67 -3.10 -3.99 8.74
C GLY A 67 -3.10 -2.48 9.02
N MET A 68 -4.07 -1.77 8.43
CA MET A 68 -4.12 -0.30 8.44
C MET A 68 -5.54 0.19 8.79
N SER A 69 -5.64 1.26 9.56
CA SER A 69 -6.93 1.94 9.82
C SER A 69 -7.26 2.99 8.76
N THR A 70 -8.54 3.32 8.62
CA THR A 70 -9.01 4.40 7.73
C THR A 70 -8.86 5.80 8.32
N ALA A 71 -8.81 5.91 9.65
CA ALA A 71 -8.60 7.15 10.39
C ALA A 71 -7.45 6.99 11.40
N GLU A 72 -6.85 8.10 11.82
CA GLU A 72 -5.77 8.07 12.82
C GLU A 72 -6.27 7.57 14.19
N TYR A 73 -5.52 6.65 14.79
CA TYR A 73 -5.92 6.02 16.05
C TYR A 73 -6.01 6.98 17.24
N ARG A 74 -5.23 8.07 17.22
CA ARG A 74 -5.25 9.09 18.26
C ARG A 74 -6.55 9.90 18.35
N HIS A 75 -7.42 9.86 17.34
CA HIS A 75 -8.64 10.63 17.35
C HIS A 75 -9.69 10.05 18.32
N ASP A 76 -10.35 10.91 19.10
CA ASP A 76 -11.29 10.48 20.16
C ASP A 76 -12.47 9.66 19.65
N PHE A 77 -12.86 9.90 18.39
CA PHE A 77 -13.96 9.22 17.71
C PHE A 77 -13.50 8.05 16.81
N PHE A 78 -12.27 7.56 17.00
CA PHE A 78 -11.75 6.42 16.25
C PHE A 78 -12.65 5.20 16.40
N ASN A 79 -13.19 4.72 15.28
CA ASN A 79 -14.09 3.58 15.17
C ASN A 79 -15.31 3.71 16.10
N GLU A 80 -15.74 4.92 16.47
CA GLU A 80 -16.93 5.10 17.32
C GLU A 80 -18.22 4.64 16.60
N MET A 81 -19.14 4.01 17.34
CA MET A 81 -20.56 3.83 16.99
C MET A 81 -20.85 3.31 15.56
N SER A 82 -20.74 1.98 15.41
CA SER A 82 -21.21 1.17 14.27
C SER A 82 -20.48 1.37 12.93
N TYR A 83 -20.73 0.40 12.04
CA TYR A 83 -20.17 0.21 10.70
C TYR A 83 -19.88 1.52 9.93
N GLY A 84 -18.60 1.88 9.79
CA GLY A 84 -18.18 3.13 9.15
C GLY A 84 -16.72 3.17 8.71
N TRP A 85 -16.34 4.29 8.09
CA TRP A 85 -15.01 4.61 7.54
C TRP A 85 -14.13 5.43 8.52
N ASN A 86 -14.44 5.38 9.80
CA ASN A 86 -13.86 6.22 10.85
C ASN A 86 -12.78 5.50 11.69
N GLY A 87 -12.14 4.43 11.18
CA GLY A 87 -11.09 3.72 11.90
C GLY A 87 -10.98 2.23 11.62
N ARG A 88 -12.02 1.58 11.07
CA ARG A 88 -11.91 0.20 10.59
C ARG A 88 -10.94 0.10 9.43
N GLY A 89 -10.37 -1.07 9.22
CA GLY A 89 -9.61 -1.36 8.01
C GLY A 89 -10.55 -1.71 6.87
N TRP A 90 -10.27 -1.16 5.69
CA TRP A 90 -11.07 -1.37 4.48
C TRP A 90 -10.15 -1.74 3.31
N PRO A 91 -10.28 -2.93 2.71
CA PRO A 91 -9.45 -3.37 1.58
C PRO A 91 -9.37 -2.39 0.42
N PHE A 92 -10.47 -1.69 0.12
CA PHE A 92 -10.49 -0.62 -0.88
C PHE A 92 -9.42 0.43 -0.57
N GLN A 93 -9.47 1.02 0.63
CA GLN A 93 -8.56 2.09 0.99
C GLN A 93 -7.14 1.59 1.24
N ASN A 94 -6.99 0.37 1.77
CA ASN A 94 -5.69 -0.31 1.81
C ASN A 94 -5.04 -0.33 0.40
N SER A 95 -5.76 -0.82 -0.61
CA SER A 95 -5.23 -0.91 -1.98
C SER A 95 -4.84 0.45 -2.55
N VAL A 96 -5.63 1.50 -2.27
CA VAL A 96 -5.30 2.88 -2.66
C VAL A 96 -4.03 3.37 -1.96
N VAL A 97 -3.91 3.21 -0.64
CA VAL A 97 -2.74 3.71 0.11
C VAL A 97 -1.47 2.96 -0.25
N TYR A 98 -1.54 1.63 -0.39
CA TYR A 98 -0.37 0.82 -0.74
C TYR A 98 0.16 1.18 -2.13
N LYS A 99 -0.74 1.38 -3.10
CA LYS A 99 -0.35 1.87 -4.43
C LYS A 99 0.20 3.30 -4.38
N ALA A 100 -0.43 4.17 -3.59
CA ALA A 100 0.04 5.53 -3.37
C ALA A 100 1.44 5.57 -2.76
N TYR A 101 1.74 4.67 -1.81
CA TYR A 101 3.05 4.57 -1.20
C TYR A 101 4.08 4.02 -2.19
N ALA A 102 3.75 2.98 -2.97
CA ALA A 102 4.61 2.49 -4.04
C ALA A 102 4.95 3.59 -5.07
N ASN A 103 3.96 4.40 -5.46
CA ASN A 103 4.16 5.57 -6.32
C ASN A 103 5.03 6.64 -5.64
N PHE A 104 4.81 6.92 -4.35
CA PHE A 104 5.66 7.81 -3.57
C PHE A 104 7.13 7.36 -3.62
N LEU A 105 7.40 6.08 -3.37
CA LEU A 105 8.77 5.55 -3.39
C LEU A 105 9.41 5.70 -4.77
N ARG A 106 8.72 5.29 -5.84
CA ARG A 106 9.30 5.28 -7.19
C ARG A 106 9.34 6.64 -7.88
N ASN A 107 8.28 7.44 -7.75
CA ASN A 107 8.09 8.64 -8.57
C ASN A 107 8.50 9.92 -7.85
N TYR A 108 8.68 9.86 -6.53
CA TYR A 108 9.08 11.00 -5.71
C TYR A 108 10.41 10.72 -5.03
N LYS A 109 10.47 9.73 -4.13
CA LYS A 109 11.66 9.47 -3.33
C LYS A 109 12.86 9.08 -4.18
N ALA A 110 12.70 8.14 -5.12
CA ALA A 110 13.78 7.72 -6.03
C ALA A 110 14.29 8.85 -6.96
N THR A 111 13.51 9.91 -7.19
CA THR A 111 13.95 11.07 -7.99
C THR A 111 14.76 12.08 -7.18
N ARG A 112 14.68 12.00 -5.85
CA ARG A 112 15.33 12.92 -4.89
C ARG A 112 16.46 12.25 -4.12
N GLY A 113 16.59 10.93 -4.19
CA GLY A 113 17.55 10.12 -3.46
C GLY A 113 17.27 8.64 -3.64
N GLU A 114 17.57 7.83 -2.64
CA GLU A 114 17.38 6.38 -2.68
C GLU A 114 16.14 5.94 -1.89
N ILE A 115 15.53 4.84 -2.32
CA ILE A 115 14.51 4.13 -1.55
C ILE A 115 15.25 3.27 -0.53
N SER A 116 15.07 3.55 0.76
CA SER A 116 15.75 2.82 1.83
C SER A 116 15.11 1.44 2.08
N GLU A 117 15.86 0.54 2.71
CA GLU A 117 15.31 -0.76 3.15
C GLU A 117 14.12 -0.60 4.10
N ALA A 118 14.12 0.42 4.97
CA ALA A 118 13.00 0.70 5.86
C ALA A 118 11.72 1.06 5.08
N ASP A 119 11.85 1.79 3.96
CA ASP A 119 10.71 2.11 3.11
C ASP A 119 10.10 0.85 2.49
N ARG A 120 10.96 -0.03 1.97
CA ARG A 120 10.57 -1.31 1.37
C ARG A 120 9.91 -2.21 2.41
N GLN A 121 10.50 -2.27 3.60
CA GLN A 121 10.00 -3.08 4.70
C GLN A 121 8.62 -2.59 5.15
N LEU A 122 8.40 -1.28 5.26
CA LEU A 122 7.09 -0.74 5.62
C LEU A 122 5.99 -1.15 4.63
N LEU A 123 6.25 -1.02 3.33
CA LEU A 123 5.30 -1.48 2.30
C LEU A 123 5.07 -2.99 2.43
N TYR A 124 6.16 -3.76 2.52
CA TYR A 124 6.11 -5.21 2.61
C TYR A 124 5.34 -5.72 3.83
N ASP A 125 5.51 -5.09 4.99
CA ASP A 125 4.81 -5.44 6.22
C ASP A 125 3.31 -5.22 6.09
N HIS A 126 2.90 -4.08 5.55
CA HIS A 126 1.49 -3.78 5.30
C HIS A 126 0.85 -4.73 4.29
N MET A 127 1.56 -5.03 3.18
CA MET A 127 1.09 -6.01 2.20
C MET A 127 1.01 -7.41 2.81
N THR A 128 1.98 -7.79 3.65
CA THR A 128 1.99 -9.09 4.35
C THR A 128 0.81 -9.20 5.31
N GLN A 129 0.54 -8.17 6.11
CA GLN A 129 -0.66 -8.14 6.96
C GLN A 129 -1.93 -8.26 6.13
N TYR A 130 -2.01 -7.62 4.96
CA TYR A 130 -3.16 -7.74 4.07
C TYR A 130 -3.33 -9.15 3.49
N VAL A 131 -2.23 -9.84 3.17
CA VAL A 131 -2.24 -11.28 2.83
C VAL A 131 -2.77 -12.11 3.99
N GLU A 132 -2.29 -11.87 5.21
CA GLU A 132 -2.72 -12.61 6.41
C GLU A 132 -4.21 -12.46 6.69
N LEU A 133 -4.82 -11.30 6.38
CA LEU A 133 -6.25 -11.04 6.57
C LEU A 133 -7.15 -11.97 5.73
N HIS A 134 -6.68 -12.46 4.58
CA HIS A 134 -7.44 -13.41 3.75
C HIS A 134 -7.61 -14.77 4.45
N GLY A 135 -6.78 -15.04 5.48
CA GLY A 135 -6.89 -16.19 6.35
C GLY A 135 -6.86 -17.54 5.61
N ARG A 136 -7.32 -18.59 6.30
CA ARG A 136 -7.30 -19.96 5.75
C ARG A 136 -8.35 -20.20 4.66
N ARG A 137 -9.45 -19.44 4.69
CA ARG A 137 -10.54 -19.55 3.70
C ARG A 137 -10.21 -18.84 2.39
N ARG A 138 -9.15 -18.03 2.36
CA ARG A 138 -8.70 -17.25 1.18
C ARG A 138 -9.85 -16.45 0.56
N THR A 139 -10.64 -15.81 1.41
CA THR A 139 -11.73 -14.92 0.98
C THR A 139 -11.36 -13.49 1.29
N ILE A 140 -11.88 -12.56 0.51
CA ILE A 140 -11.82 -11.13 0.75
C ILE A 140 -13.17 -10.68 1.30
N GLY A 141 -13.17 -9.80 2.28
CA GLY A 141 -14.41 -9.22 2.80
C GLY A 141 -14.39 -7.71 2.77
N GLU A 142 -15.45 -7.13 3.28
CA GLU A 142 -15.71 -5.71 3.10
C GLU A 142 -14.86 -4.81 4.00
N TRP A 143 -14.66 -5.22 5.25
CA TRP A 143 -13.88 -4.50 6.27
C TRP A 143 -13.29 -5.50 7.27
N TYR A 144 -12.34 -5.03 8.09
CA TYR A 144 -11.76 -5.76 9.20
C TYR A 144 -11.50 -4.83 10.39
N LEU A 145 -11.33 -5.39 11.60
CA LEU A 145 -10.87 -4.63 12.75
C LEU A 145 -9.34 -4.62 12.75
N PRO A 146 -8.69 -3.45 12.68
CA PRO A 146 -7.25 -3.39 12.53
C PRO A 146 -6.51 -3.66 13.85
N ARG A 147 -7.22 -3.79 14.97
CA ARG A 147 -6.69 -4.12 16.31
C ARG A 147 -7.71 -4.90 17.14
N THR A 148 -7.25 -5.64 18.14
CA THR A 148 -8.13 -6.28 19.13
C THR A 148 -8.75 -5.25 20.07
N GLY A 149 -9.96 -5.54 20.56
CA GLY A 149 -10.73 -4.69 21.47
C GLY A 149 -12.04 -4.21 20.84
N GLY A 150 -12.97 -3.72 21.65
CA GLY A 150 -14.13 -3.00 21.12
C GLY A 150 -13.94 -1.49 21.17
N TYR A 151 -15.04 -0.78 20.91
CA TYR A 151 -15.05 0.66 20.62
C TYR A 151 -14.52 1.51 21.78
N ARG A 152 -13.82 2.60 21.46
CA ARG A 152 -13.51 3.66 22.43
C ARG A 152 -14.65 4.66 22.39
N MET A 153 -15.40 4.80 23.48
CA MET A 153 -16.39 5.87 23.59
C MET A 153 -15.69 7.22 23.81
N PRO A 154 -16.26 8.34 23.36
CA PRO A 154 -15.82 9.68 23.76
C PRO A 154 -15.82 9.74 25.29
N GLY A 155 -14.66 10.02 25.89
CA GLY A 155 -14.47 9.98 27.35
C GLY A 155 -13.79 8.72 27.90
N GLY A 156 -13.30 7.81 27.06
CA GLY A 156 -12.27 6.82 27.46
C GLY A 156 -12.78 5.52 28.08
N GLY A 157 -14.02 5.11 27.80
CA GLY A 157 -14.52 3.79 28.18
C GLY A 157 -14.24 2.74 27.10
N ASP A 158 -13.72 1.58 27.51
CA ASP A 158 -13.62 0.39 26.67
C ASP A 158 -15.00 -0.26 26.51
N VAL A 159 -15.46 -0.45 25.26
CA VAL A 159 -16.61 -1.31 24.96
C VAL A 159 -16.07 -2.71 24.66
N VAL A 160 -16.61 -3.75 25.29
CA VAL A 160 -16.31 -5.14 24.97
C VAL A 160 -17.28 -5.60 23.87
N GLN A 161 -16.78 -6.07 22.73
CA GLN A 161 -17.64 -6.71 21.74
C GLN A 161 -18.21 -8.03 22.29
N SER A 162 -19.47 -8.32 21.97
CA SER A 162 -20.20 -9.52 22.42
C SER A 162 -19.69 -10.84 21.81
N HIS A 163 -18.62 -10.79 21.01
CA HIS A 163 -17.86 -11.93 20.50
C HIS A 163 -16.37 -11.60 20.72
N PRO A 164 -15.49 -12.56 21.06
CA PRO A 164 -14.06 -12.31 21.16
C PRO A 164 -13.61 -11.59 19.87
N ALA A 165 -13.27 -10.31 20.00
CA ALA A 165 -13.24 -9.34 18.91
C ALA A 165 -12.39 -9.87 17.74
N MET A 166 -12.99 -9.95 16.56
CA MET A 166 -12.37 -10.49 15.35
C MET A 166 -11.07 -9.72 15.04
N GLY A 167 -9.92 -10.37 15.25
CA GLY A 167 -8.61 -9.98 14.71
C GLY A 167 -8.41 -10.53 13.28
N LYS A 168 -7.15 -10.71 12.84
CA LYS A 168 -6.67 -11.20 11.52
C LYS A 168 -7.73 -11.93 10.63
N GLY A 169 -8.66 -11.17 10.04
CA GLY A 169 -9.75 -11.71 9.25
C GLY A 169 -10.77 -10.64 8.87
N PHE A 170 -11.43 -10.82 7.73
CA PHE A 170 -12.49 -9.93 7.28
C PHE A 170 -13.83 -10.21 8.00
N GLY A 171 -14.72 -9.21 7.99
CA GLY A 171 -16.10 -9.34 8.44
C GLY A 171 -16.93 -10.35 7.63
N ASP A 172 -18.22 -10.44 7.91
CA ASP A 172 -19.05 -11.57 7.46
C ASP A 172 -19.32 -11.64 5.95
N VAL A 173 -19.06 -10.56 5.20
CA VAL A 173 -19.19 -10.54 3.74
C VAL A 173 -17.99 -11.27 3.12
N GLN A 174 -18.26 -12.24 2.26
CA GLN A 174 -17.26 -13.03 1.55
C GLN A 174 -17.21 -12.64 0.08
N ASP A 175 -16.03 -12.81 -0.52
CA ASP A 175 -15.72 -12.60 -1.93
C ASP A 175 -16.11 -11.19 -2.44
N TYR A 176 -15.94 -10.20 -1.57
CA TYR A 176 -16.32 -8.82 -1.84
C TYR A 176 -15.34 -8.11 -2.78
N PHE A 177 -15.76 -7.89 -4.03
CA PHE A 177 -14.91 -7.28 -5.05
C PHE A 177 -14.95 -5.74 -5.01
N HIS A 178 -14.24 -5.17 -4.03
CA HIS A 178 -14.14 -3.73 -3.82
C HIS A 178 -12.69 -3.27 -3.60
N SER A 179 -11.72 -4.08 -3.99
CA SER A 179 -10.29 -3.78 -3.80
C SER A 179 -9.46 -4.50 -4.84
N THR A 180 -8.22 -4.06 -4.99
CA THR A 180 -7.20 -4.77 -5.76
C THR A 180 -6.26 -5.55 -4.83
N PHE A 181 -5.49 -6.46 -5.41
CA PHE A 181 -4.49 -7.28 -4.71
C PHE A 181 -3.40 -7.81 -5.65
N PRO A 182 -3.71 -8.40 -6.83
CA PRO A 182 -2.65 -8.94 -7.71
C PRO A 182 -1.73 -7.85 -8.28
N ASP A 183 -2.25 -6.65 -8.52
CA ASP A 183 -1.50 -5.47 -8.95
C ASP A 183 -0.41 -5.09 -7.94
N MET A 184 -0.69 -5.16 -6.64
CA MET A 184 0.29 -4.92 -5.59
C MET A 184 1.47 -5.91 -5.65
N LEU A 185 1.22 -7.17 -6.04
CA LEU A 185 2.28 -8.16 -6.23
C LEU A 185 3.04 -7.90 -7.52
N ILE A 186 2.34 -7.77 -8.64
CA ILE A 186 2.91 -7.68 -9.99
C ILE A 186 3.60 -6.33 -10.20
N GLU A 187 2.89 -5.23 -9.95
CA GLU A 187 3.38 -3.90 -10.21
C GLU A 187 4.25 -3.39 -9.07
N ASP A 188 3.96 -3.73 -7.82
CA ASP A 188 4.62 -3.10 -6.68
C ASP A 188 5.73 -3.96 -6.07
N LEU A 189 5.45 -5.16 -5.56
CA LEU A 189 6.51 -6.00 -5.00
C LEU A 189 7.48 -6.48 -6.09
N ILE A 190 7.01 -7.17 -7.11
CA ILE A 190 7.82 -7.64 -8.26
C ILE A 190 8.28 -6.46 -9.12
N GLY A 191 7.48 -5.41 -9.20
CA GLY A 191 7.94 -4.14 -9.76
C GLY A 191 7.71 -3.95 -11.25
N PHE A 192 6.80 -4.69 -11.90
CA PHE A 192 6.51 -4.47 -13.31
C PHE A 192 5.79 -3.12 -13.52
N GLN A 193 6.43 -2.20 -14.21
CA GLN A 193 5.92 -0.86 -14.49
C GLN A 193 5.67 -0.69 -15.99
N ALA A 194 4.41 -0.60 -16.35
CA ALA A 194 3.97 -0.34 -17.72
C ALA A 194 4.39 1.05 -18.21
N SER A 195 4.43 1.22 -19.53
CA SER A 195 4.75 2.47 -20.22
C SER A 195 3.93 2.58 -21.48
N HIS A 196 3.53 3.79 -21.89
CA HIS A 196 2.91 4.00 -23.21
C HIS A 196 3.89 3.79 -24.38
N GLN A 197 5.19 3.70 -24.10
CA GLN A 197 6.22 3.42 -25.10
C GLN A 197 6.40 1.90 -25.28
N LYS A 198 7.14 1.48 -26.30
CA LYS A 198 7.53 0.06 -26.51
C LYS A 198 8.60 -0.39 -25.50
N ARG A 199 8.32 -0.24 -24.22
CA ARG A 199 9.20 -0.61 -23.11
C ARG A 199 8.40 -0.86 -21.85
N PHE A 200 9.05 -1.43 -20.86
CA PHE A 200 8.59 -1.46 -19.48
C PHE A 200 9.80 -1.30 -18.55
N THR A 201 9.54 -1.17 -17.25
CA THR A 201 10.58 -1.20 -16.23
C THR A 201 10.26 -2.28 -15.21
N VAL A 202 11.27 -3.01 -14.75
CA VAL A 202 11.17 -3.85 -13.56
C VAL A 202 11.89 -3.11 -12.44
N HIS A 203 11.14 -2.59 -11.46
CA HIS A 203 11.68 -1.88 -10.30
C HIS A 203 11.05 -2.44 -9.02
N PRO A 204 11.55 -3.58 -8.54
CA PRO A 204 11.01 -4.28 -7.38
C PRO A 204 10.99 -3.38 -6.12
N LEU A 205 9.94 -3.53 -5.31
CA LEU A 205 9.86 -2.94 -3.96
C LEU A 205 9.97 -3.97 -2.84
N ILE A 206 10.24 -5.23 -3.18
CA ILE A 206 10.54 -6.29 -2.20
C ILE A 206 11.85 -5.94 -1.45
N PRO A 207 11.87 -6.03 -0.10
CA PRO A 207 13.12 -5.94 0.67
C PRO A 207 14.12 -7.00 0.24
N LYS A 208 15.42 -6.67 0.17
CA LYS A 208 16.44 -7.54 -0.47
C LYS A 208 16.45 -8.98 0.07
N ASP A 209 16.21 -9.15 1.36
CA ASP A 209 16.26 -10.44 2.06
C ASP A 209 14.89 -11.07 2.34
N ALA A 210 13.80 -10.49 1.81
CA ALA A 210 12.47 -11.03 2.06
C ALA A 210 12.26 -12.38 1.35
N TRP A 211 12.66 -12.49 0.08
CA TRP A 211 12.43 -13.67 -0.76
C TRP A 211 13.72 -14.19 -1.40
N ASP A 212 13.97 -15.49 -1.29
CA ASP A 212 15.09 -16.16 -1.96
C ASP A 212 14.87 -16.28 -3.47
N PHE A 213 13.61 -16.32 -3.92
CA PHE A 213 13.25 -16.35 -5.33
C PHE A 213 11.84 -15.84 -5.60
N PHE A 214 11.59 -15.40 -6.83
CA PHE A 214 10.25 -15.29 -7.41
C PHE A 214 10.27 -15.50 -8.91
N TYR A 215 9.16 -15.97 -9.48
CA TYR A 215 8.95 -16.06 -10.92
C TYR A 215 7.57 -15.50 -11.27
N LEU A 216 7.53 -14.58 -12.22
CA LEU A 216 6.32 -14.10 -12.88
C LEU A 216 6.42 -14.45 -14.36
N GLY A 217 5.65 -15.44 -14.79
CA GLY A 217 5.50 -15.84 -16.19
C GLY A 217 4.12 -15.48 -16.74
N ASP A 218 3.88 -15.85 -18.01
CA ASP A 218 2.61 -15.65 -18.73
C ASP A 218 2.10 -14.19 -18.75
N LEU A 219 2.98 -13.21 -18.53
CA LEU A 219 2.61 -11.81 -18.54
C LEU A 219 2.52 -11.31 -19.98
N ARG A 220 1.30 -11.06 -20.46
CA ARG A 220 1.06 -10.45 -21.77
C ARG A 220 1.14 -8.93 -21.70
N TYR A 221 2.08 -8.36 -22.44
CA TYR A 221 2.28 -6.92 -22.48
C TYR A 221 2.70 -6.45 -23.87
N HIS A 222 1.93 -5.53 -24.44
CA HIS A 222 2.15 -4.99 -25.80
C HIS A 222 2.36 -6.10 -26.85
N ASP A 223 1.48 -7.10 -26.86
CA ASP A 223 1.49 -8.29 -27.72
C ASP A 223 2.68 -9.26 -27.55
N HIS A 224 3.56 -9.00 -26.58
CA HIS A 224 4.69 -9.86 -26.23
C HIS A 224 4.41 -10.66 -24.96
N GLU A 225 5.07 -11.82 -24.85
CA GLU A 225 5.13 -12.60 -23.61
C GLU A 225 6.34 -12.17 -22.80
N VAL A 226 6.13 -11.83 -21.52
CA VAL A 226 7.17 -11.37 -20.60
C VAL A 226 7.29 -12.35 -19.45
N GLU A 227 8.53 -12.69 -19.10
CA GLU A 227 8.85 -13.49 -17.92
C GLU A 227 9.89 -12.78 -17.07
N ILE A 228 9.73 -12.81 -15.76
CA ILE A 228 10.62 -12.18 -14.78
C ILE A 228 10.99 -13.21 -13.72
N LEU A 229 12.29 -13.42 -13.49
CA LEU A 229 12.80 -14.34 -12.48
C LEU A 229 13.84 -13.62 -11.63
N TRP A 230 13.64 -13.62 -10.33
CA TRP A 230 14.69 -13.33 -9.36
C TRP A 230 15.07 -14.60 -8.62
N LYS A 231 16.36 -14.79 -8.41
CA LYS A 231 16.88 -15.81 -7.50
C LYS A 231 18.13 -15.29 -6.82
N LYS A 232 18.15 -15.37 -5.49
CA LYS A 232 19.27 -14.97 -4.62
C LYS A 232 20.48 -15.87 -4.86
N ASP A 233 20.27 -17.19 -4.87
CA ASP A 233 21.36 -18.17 -5.08
C ASP A 233 21.04 -19.17 -6.18
N TRP A 234 21.94 -19.34 -7.16
CA TRP A 234 21.71 -20.20 -8.33
C TRP A 234 22.25 -21.61 -8.16
N ASP A 235 23.46 -21.73 -7.63
CA ASP A 235 24.15 -22.97 -7.32
C ASP A 235 24.24 -23.16 -5.80
N ALA A 236 23.55 -24.18 -5.30
CA ALA A 236 23.52 -24.52 -3.87
C ALA A 236 24.87 -25.05 -3.33
N THR A 237 25.84 -25.32 -4.21
CA THR A 237 27.19 -25.77 -3.83
C THR A 237 28.20 -24.63 -3.75
N GLN A 238 27.81 -23.41 -4.14
CA GLN A 238 28.63 -22.21 -4.05
C GLN A 238 28.09 -21.31 -2.94
N ASP A 239 28.99 -20.83 -2.07
CA ASP A 239 28.62 -19.92 -1.00
C ASP A 239 28.28 -18.53 -1.56
N GLY A 240 27.17 -17.94 -1.08
CA GLY A 240 26.88 -16.50 -1.17
C GLY A 240 26.03 -16.01 -2.35
N ASP A 241 25.79 -14.69 -2.31
CA ASP A 241 24.90 -13.80 -3.09
C ASP A 241 25.10 -13.88 -4.62
N GLN A 242 24.68 -14.99 -5.24
CA GLN A 242 24.70 -15.20 -6.71
C GLN A 242 23.52 -14.50 -7.41
N SER A 243 22.99 -13.47 -6.77
CA SER A 243 21.75 -12.80 -7.08
C SER A 243 21.64 -12.40 -8.55
N LYS A 244 20.56 -12.86 -9.21
CA LYS A 244 20.21 -12.40 -10.56
C LYS A 244 18.72 -12.21 -10.71
N LEU A 245 18.37 -11.04 -11.22
CA LEU A 245 17.10 -10.77 -11.88
C LEU A 245 17.32 -11.03 -13.37
N TYR A 246 16.44 -11.80 -13.99
CA TYR A 246 16.42 -12.03 -15.42
C TYR A 246 15.05 -11.70 -15.99
N VAL A 247 15.06 -11.15 -17.21
CA VAL A 247 13.84 -10.84 -17.95
C VAL A 247 13.91 -11.45 -19.35
N TRP A 248 12.84 -12.14 -19.73
CA TRP A 248 12.65 -12.69 -21.07
C TRP A 248 11.49 -12.00 -21.77
N VAL A 249 11.64 -11.86 -23.09
CA VAL A 249 10.59 -11.42 -24.01
C VAL A 249 10.52 -12.44 -25.14
N ASP A 250 9.36 -13.05 -25.35
CA ASP A 250 9.11 -14.10 -26.33
C ASP A 250 10.15 -15.24 -26.28
N GLY A 251 10.42 -15.74 -25.06
CA GLY A 251 11.38 -16.82 -24.80
C GLY A 251 12.85 -16.45 -24.95
N LYS A 252 13.18 -15.18 -25.23
CA LYS A 252 14.57 -14.68 -25.31
C LYS A 252 14.92 -13.83 -24.12
N ARG A 253 16.03 -14.12 -23.44
CA ARG A 253 16.52 -13.29 -22.35
C ARG A 253 17.02 -11.96 -22.91
N VAL A 254 16.41 -10.86 -22.48
CA VAL A 254 16.68 -9.50 -22.99
C VAL A 254 17.35 -8.59 -21.97
N ALA A 255 17.23 -8.88 -20.68
CA ALA A 255 17.82 -8.06 -19.63
C ALA A 255 18.17 -8.88 -18.38
N GLN A 256 19.08 -8.33 -17.58
CA GLN A 256 19.47 -8.89 -16.28
C GLN A 256 19.92 -7.80 -15.31
N SER A 257 19.83 -8.05 -14.00
CA SER A 257 20.38 -7.21 -12.94
C SER A 257 20.94 -8.07 -11.81
N ASP A 258 22.02 -7.60 -11.18
CA ASP A 258 22.66 -8.26 -10.02
C ASP A 258 22.12 -7.69 -8.70
N ASP A 259 21.39 -6.58 -8.80
CA ASP A 259 20.77 -5.88 -7.70
C ASP A 259 19.25 -5.85 -7.93
N LEU A 260 18.48 -6.39 -6.97
CA LEU A 260 17.03 -6.42 -7.03
C LEU A 260 16.41 -5.02 -6.88
N THR A 261 17.15 -4.09 -6.27
CA THR A 261 16.60 -2.80 -5.83
C THR A 261 16.67 -1.71 -6.91
N VAL A 262 17.46 -1.93 -7.97
CA VAL A 262 17.65 -0.95 -9.06
C VAL A 262 16.63 -1.15 -10.18
N PRO A 263 16.15 -0.05 -10.82
CA PRO A 263 15.23 -0.14 -11.94
C PRO A 263 15.90 -0.71 -13.20
N LEU A 264 15.34 -1.79 -13.74
CA LEU A 264 15.78 -2.42 -15.00
C LEU A 264 14.81 -2.05 -16.13
N VAL A 265 15.23 -1.19 -17.05
CA VAL A 265 14.43 -0.79 -18.21
C VAL A 265 14.60 -1.80 -19.35
N VAL A 266 13.49 -2.31 -19.89
CA VAL A 266 13.48 -3.30 -20.96
C VAL A 266 12.77 -2.72 -22.18
N GLN A 267 13.46 -2.71 -23.32
CA GLN A 267 12.88 -2.33 -24.61
C GLN A 267 12.23 -3.54 -25.27
N LEU A 268 11.05 -3.34 -25.86
CA LEU A 268 10.36 -4.36 -26.64
C LEU A 268 10.76 -4.26 -28.13
N PRO A 269 10.61 -5.36 -28.89
CA PRO A 269 10.81 -5.38 -30.35
C PRO A 269 10.01 -4.35 -31.18
#